data_AF-A0A355A3A0-F1
#
_entry.id   AF-A0A355A3A0-F1
#
_cell.length_a   1.000
_cell.length_b   1.000
_cell.length_c   1.000
_cell.angle_alpha   90.00
_cell.angle_beta   90.00
_cell.angle_gamma   90.00
#
_symmetry.space_group_name_H-M   'P 1'
#
loop_
_entity.id
_entity.type
_entity.pdbx_description
1 polymer ?
#
loop_
_entity_poly.entity_id
_entity_poly.type
_entity_poly.pdbx_seq_one_letter_code
_entity_poly.pdbx_strand_id
1 'polypeptide(L)'
;MCLDPGEPIQEILTEIKKMKLKLKYILLTHGHCDHILGVNELKAKTGALVLIHSADSSMLTNPVLNLSSLLGAEVVVNATDQLLVDGDILCLGAQMLKVNHTPGHT
;
A
#
# COMPACT_ATOMS: atom_id res chain seq x y z
N MET A 1 9.38 5.29 -2.52
CA MET A 1 8.09 4.78 -2.01
C MET A 1 7.19 4.57 -3.20
N CYS A 2 6.25 3.64 -3.11
CA CYS A 2 5.21 3.41 -4.11
C CYS A 2 3.86 3.65 -3.42
N LEU A 3 3.01 4.44 -4.05
CA LEU A 3 1.66 4.74 -3.57
C LEU A 3 0.68 3.84 -4.31
N ASP A 4 -0.21 3.17 -3.59
CA ASP A 4 -1.33 2.36 -4.11
C ASP A 4 -0.97 1.49 -5.33
N PRO A 5 -0.10 0.49 -5.18
CA PRO A 5 0.25 -0.37 -6.30
C PRO A 5 -0.95 -1.25 -6.66
N GLY A 6 -1.64 -0.88 -7.75
CA GLY A 6 -2.56 -1.76 -8.45
C GLY A 6 -1.82 -2.89 -9.20
N GLU A 7 -2.52 -3.54 -10.13
CA GLU A 7 -1.94 -4.55 -11.03
C GLU A 7 -2.07 -4.15 -12.50
N PRO A 8 -1.09 -4.52 -13.37
CA PRO A 8 0.13 -5.27 -13.07
C PRO A 8 1.30 -4.39 -12.56
N ILE A 9 2.20 -4.94 -11.72
CA ILE A 9 3.32 -4.18 -11.13
C ILE A 9 4.59 -4.08 -12.01
N GLN A 10 4.56 -4.63 -13.23
CA GLN A 10 5.77 -4.81 -14.04
C GLN A 10 6.41 -3.49 -14.45
N GLU A 11 5.61 -2.46 -14.72
CA GLU A 11 6.09 -1.11 -15.04
C GLU A 11 6.80 -0.48 -13.83
N ILE A 12 6.24 -0.66 -12.62
CA ILE A 12 6.83 -0.21 -11.36
C ILE A 12 8.22 -0.83 -11.15
N LEU A 13 8.33 -2.16 -11.32
CA LEU A 13 9.62 -2.86 -11.19
C LEU A 13 10.65 -2.42 -12.24
N THR A 14 10.18 -2.14 -13.46
CA THR A 14 11.04 -1.70 -14.56
C THR A 14 11.65 -0.34 -14.25
N GLU A 15 10.84 0.63 -13.80
CA GLU A 15 11.33 1.96 -13.43
C GLU A 15 12.21 1.92 -12.18
N ILE A 16 11.87 1.11 -11.16
CA ILE A 16 12.76 0.89 -9.99
C ILE A 16 14.14 0.43 -10.44
N LYS A 17 14.21 -0.55 -11.34
CA LYS A 17 15.49 -1.10 -11.85
C LYS A 17 16.26 -0.08 -12.68
N LYS A 18 15.58 0.59 -13.63
CA LYS A 18 16.16 1.60 -14.53
C LYS A 18 16.77 2.77 -13.76
N MET A 19 16.07 3.24 -12.74
CA MET A 19 16.51 4.34 -11.88
C MET A 19 17.43 3.89 -10.74
N LYS A 20 17.73 2.58 -10.63
CA LYS A 20 18.52 1.97 -9.55
C LYS A 20 18.01 2.36 -8.15
N LEU A 21 16.69 2.42 -7.99
CA LEU A 21 16.05 2.78 -6.73
C LEU A 21 15.94 1.58 -5.81
N LYS A 22 15.94 1.85 -4.50
CA LYS A 22 15.53 0.89 -3.47
C LYS A 22 14.15 1.27 -2.95
N LEU A 23 13.14 0.45 -3.20
CA LEU A 23 11.81 0.66 -2.67
C LEU A 23 11.78 0.33 -1.18
N LYS A 24 11.59 1.35 -0.33
CA LYS A 24 11.51 1.18 1.13
C LYS A 24 10.09 0.92 1.64
N TYR A 25 9.11 1.59 1.03
CA TYR A 25 7.73 1.61 1.50
C TYR A 25 6.75 1.46 0.34
N ILE A 26 5.71 0.69 0.58
CA ILE A 26 4.43 0.68 -0.12
C ILE A 26 3.46 1.41 0.82
N LEU A 27 2.97 2.57 0.40
CA LEU A 27 2.07 3.40 1.21
C LEU A 27 0.68 3.36 0.58
N LEU A 28 -0.30 2.97 1.38
CA LEU A 28 -1.69 2.82 0.97
C LEU A 28 -2.50 4.03 1.43
N THR A 29 -3.22 4.65 0.51
CA THR A 29 -4.17 5.72 0.82
C THR A 29 -5.38 5.17 1.57
N HIS A 30 -5.90 4.03 1.10
CA HIS A 30 -6.98 3.27 1.72
C HIS A 30 -6.95 1.79 1.32
N GLY A 31 -7.87 1.00 1.87
CA GLY A 31 -7.85 -0.45 1.80
C GLY A 31 -8.68 -1.12 0.70
N HIS A 32 -9.19 -0.40 -0.31
CA HIS A 32 -9.94 -1.03 -1.42
C HIS A 32 -9.04 -1.79 -2.40
N CYS A 33 -9.61 -2.83 -3.00
CA CYS A 33 -8.90 -3.77 -3.88
C CYS A 33 -8.14 -3.09 -5.02
N ASP A 34 -8.71 -2.09 -5.68
CA ASP A 34 -8.09 -1.35 -6.78
C ASP A 34 -6.80 -0.61 -6.39
N HIS A 35 -6.59 -0.34 -5.10
CA HIS A 35 -5.37 0.26 -4.55
C HIS A 35 -4.36 -0.76 -3.99
N ILE A 36 -4.79 -2.01 -3.76
CA ILE A 36 -3.99 -3.02 -3.04
C ILE A 36 -3.62 -4.27 -3.83
N LEU A 37 -4.15 -4.44 -5.06
CA LEU A 37 -3.94 -5.63 -5.90
C LEU A 37 -2.46 -6.03 -6.00
N GLY A 38 -1.58 -5.07 -6.30
CA GLY A 38 -0.15 -5.32 -6.53
C GLY A 38 0.70 -5.41 -5.27
N VAL A 39 0.13 -5.20 -4.08
CA VAL A 39 0.89 -5.04 -2.82
C VAL A 39 1.68 -6.31 -2.49
N ASN A 40 1.04 -7.48 -2.55
CA ASN A 40 1.69 -8.74 -2.18
C ASN A 40 2.88 -9.05 -3.10
N GLU A 41 2.67 -8.94 -4.42
CA GLU A 41 3.72 -9.22 -5.39
C GLU A 41 4.87 -8.20 -5.27
N LEU A 42 4.55 -6.91 -5.11
CA LEU A 42 5.55 -5.86 -5.00
C LEU A 42 6.36 -6.00 -3.70
N LYS A 43 5.70 -6.29 -2.58
CA LYS A 43 6.36 -6.59 -1.30
C LYS A 43 7.30 -7.78 -1.45
N ALA A 44 6.83 -8.89 -2.02
CA ALA A 44 7.63 -10.10 -2.19
C ALA A 44 8.91 -9.85 -3.02
N LYS A 45 8.84 -9.04 -4.07
CA LYS A 45 9.99 -8.76 -4.95
C LYS A 45 10.94 -7.69 -4.44
N THR A 46 10.48 -6.79 -3.58
CA THR A 46 11.28 -5.62 -3.16
C THR A 46 11.66 -5.63 -1.68
N GLY A 47 10.95 -6.39 -0.84
CA GLY A 47 11.08 -6.34 0.61
C GLY A 47 10.60 -5.02 1.22
N ALA A 48 9.84 -4.21 0.48
CA ALA A 48 9.31 -2.95 0.97
C ALA A 48 8.27 -3.16 2.07
N LEU A 49 8.24 -2.24 3.04
CA LEU A 49 7.29 -2.26 4.14
C LEU A 49 5.93 -1.69 3.68
N VAL A 50 4.83 -2.32 4.08
CA VAL A 50 3.45 -1.90 3.77
C VAL A 50 2.91 -1.06 4.92
N LEU A 51 2.52 0.16 4.59
CA LEU A 51 2.00 1.16 5.50
C LEU A 51 0.57 1.52 5.11
N ILE A 52 -0.34 1.56 6.08
CA ILE A 52 -1.74 2.00 5.91
C ILE A 52 -2.21 2.69 7.19
N HIS A 53 -3.18 3.58 7.09
CA HIS A 53 -3.83 4.16 8.26
C HIS A 53 -4.53 3.07 9.10
N SER A 54 -4.51 3.20 10.42
CA SER A 54 -5.05 2.18 11.34
C SER A 54 -6.53 1.88 11.11
N ALA A 55 -7.31 2.90 10.71
CA ALA A 55 -8.73 2.79 10.41
C ALA A 55 -9.05 1.81 9.26
N ASP A 56 -8.15 1.68 8.29
CA ASP A 56 -8.39 0.88 7.07
C ASP A 56 -7.64 -0.46 7.10
N SER A 57 -6.83 -0.69 8.13
CA SER A 57 -5.96 -1.87 8.21
C SER A 57 -6.71 -3.20 8.12
N SER A 58 -7.93 -3.29 8.64
CA SER A 58 -8.76 -4.50 8.55
C SER A 58 -9.23 -4.82 7.14
N MET A 59 -9.31 -3.82 6.24
CA MET A 59 -9.70 -4.03 4.85
C MET A 59 -8.67 -4.90 4.11
N LEU A 60 -7.39 -4.77 4.46
CA LEU A 60 -6.30 -5.51 3.81
C LEU A 60 -6.49 -7.03 3.87
N THR A 61 -7.05 -7.54 4.96
CA THR A 61 -7.24 -8.98 5.16
C THR A 61 -8.69 -9.44 4.99
N ASN A 62 -9.61 -8.52 4.66
CA ASN A 62 -11.04 -8.83 4.56
C ASN A 62 -11.57 -8.51 3.16
N PRO A 63 -11.76 -9.54 2.32
CA PRO A 63 -12.27 -9.42 0.94
C PRO A 63 -13.62 -8.70 0.79
N VAL A 64 -14.46 -8.74 1.83
CA VAL A 64 -15.74 -8.01 1.84
C VAL A 64 -15.49 -6.52 2.07
N LEU A 65 -14.62 -6.16 3.02
CA LEU A 65 -14.33 -4.77 3.34
C LEU A 65 -13.48 -4.07 2.27
N ASN A 66 -12.57 -4.78 1.61
CA ASN A 66 -11.80 -4.25 0.48
C ASN A 66 -12.54 -4.34 -0.86
N LEU A 67 -13.80 -4.80 -0.87
CA LEU A 67 -14.67 -4.93 -2.03
C LEU A 67 -14.25 -5.96 -3.09
N SER A 68 -13.15 -6.70 -2.88
CA SER A 68 -12.67 -7.70 -3.84
C SER A 68 -13.64 -8.88 -4.02
N SER A 69 -14.39 -9.26 -2.99
CA SER A 69 -15.44 -10.30 -3.10
C SER A 69 -16.52 -9.92 -4.12
N LEU A 70 -16.81 -8.63 -4.31
CA LEU A 70 -17.80 -8.16 -5.30
C LEU A 70 -17.31 -8.34 -6.74
N LEU A 71 -15.99 -8.41 -6.93
CA LEU A 71 -15.34 -8.58 -8.23
C LEU A 71 -15.04 -10.05 -8.56
N GLY A 72 -15.35 -10.98 -7.65
CA GLY A 72 -15.15 -12.42 -7.85
C GLY A 72 -13.69 -12.88 -7.74
N ALA A 73 -12.78 -12.01 -7.30
CA ALA A 73 -11.37 -12.30 -7.11
C ALA A 73 -10.91 -11.75 -5.76
N GLU A 74 -11.00 -12.57 -4.71
CA GLU A 74 -10.70 -12.15 -3.35
C GLU A 74 -9.22 -11.79 -3.18
N VAL A 75 -8.98 -10.62 -2.60
CA VAL A 75 -7.64 -10.09 -2.33
C VAL A 75 -7.41 -10.07 -0.83
N VAL A 76 -6.27 -10.62 -0.40
CA VAL A 76 -5.80 -10.61 0.98
C VAL A 76 -4.34 -10.16 1.00
N VAL A 77 -4.06 -9.02 1.62
CA VAL A 77 -2.72 -8.52 1.88
C VAL A 77 -2.30 -8.94 3.29
N ASN A 78 -1.44 -9.96 3.36
CA ASN A 78 -1.17 -10.70 4.60
C ASN A 78 -0.27 -9.97 5.62
N ALA A 79 0.30 -8.82 5.28
CA ALA A 79 1.30 -8.18 6.15
C ALA A 79 1.32 -6.67 6.01
N THR A 80 0.61 -5.99 6.93
CA THR A 80 0.89 -4.59 7.28
C THR A 80 2.08 -4.56 8.22
N ASP A 81 3.13 -3.85 7.85
CA ASP A 81 4.34 -3.78 8.68
C ASP A 81 4.28 -2.61 9.67
N GLN A 82 3.57 -1.54 9.32
CA GLN A 82 3.42 -0.37 10.18
C GLN A 82 2.03 0.28 9.96
N LEU A 83 1.31 0.49 11.07
CA LEU A 83 0.09 1.27 11.07
C LEU A 83 0.43 2.75 11.23
N LEU A 84 -0.29 3.59 10.50
CA LEU A 84 -0.19 5.04 10.56
C LEU A 84 -1.41 5.64 11.27
N VAL A 85 -1.21 6.79 11.89
CA VAL A 85 -2.27 7.63 12.46
C VAL A 85 -2.16 9.07 11.95
N ASP A 86 -3.20 9.87 12.14
CA ASP A 86 -3.19 11.29 11.79
C ASP A 86 -2.00 12.03 12.44
N GLY A 87 -1.30 12.84 11.63
CA GLY A 87 -0.17 13.62 12.09
C GLY A 87 1.17 12.90 12.09
N ASP A 88 1.21 11.58 11.84
CA ASP A 88 2.48 10.84 11.71
C ASP A 88 3.39 11.45 10.65
N ILE A 89 4.69 11.45 10.92
CA ILE A 89 5.72 11.95 9.99
C ILE A 89 6.54 10.78 9.48
N LEU A 90 6.51 10.57 8.16
CA LEU A 90 7.35 9.61 7.45
C LEU A 90 8.59 10.29 6.88
N CYS A 91 9.75 9.78 7.24
CA CYS A 91 11.04 10.30 6.76
C CYS A 91 11.56 9.48 5.57
N LEU A 92 11.64 10.11 4.40
CA LEU A 92 12.23 9.56 3.18
C LEU A 92 13.57 10.25 2.88
N GLY A 93 14.59 9.89 3.66
CA GLY A 93 15.87 10.60 3.61
C GLY A 93 15.70 12.00 4.18
N ALA A 94 15.95 13.04 3.37
CA ALA A 94 15.75 14.44 3.79
C ALA A 94 14.31 14.93 3.63
N GLN A 95 13.43 14.16 2.97
CA GLN A 95 12.03 14.53 2.79
C GLN A 95 11.19 14.05 3.98
N MET A 96 10.26 14.89 4.41
CA MET A 96 9.28 14.57 5.45
C MET A 96 7.87 14.62 4.86
N LEU A 97 7.10 13.56 5.08
CA LEU A 97 5.70 13.48 4.66
C LEU A 97 4.83 13.40 5.89
N LYS A 98 3.81 14.25 5.97
CA LYS A 98 2.81 14.21 7.03
C LYS A 98 1.62 13.37 6.58
N VAL A 99 1.21 12.43 7.42
CA VAL A 99 -0.04 11.70 7.27
C VAL A 99 -1.18 12.62 7.70
N ASN A 100 -2.14 12.84 6.80
CA ASN A 100 -3.39 13.51 7.13
C ASN A 100 -4.52 12.49 6.97
N HIS A 101 -5.27 12.24 8.04
CA HIS A 101 -6.41 11.34 8.00
C HIS A 101 -7.59 12.05 7.33
N THR A 102 -8.04 11.52 6.20
CA THR A 102 -9.12 12.10 5.38
C THR A 102 -10.28 11.12 5.20
N PRO A 103 -11.04 10.83 6.28
CA PRO A 103 -12.09 9.82 6.24
C PRO A 103 -13.30 10.25 5.40
N GLY A 104 -14.06 9.27 4.90
CA GLY A 104 -15.39 9.48 4.30
C GLY A 104 -15.69 8.50 3.17
N HIS A 105 -14.74 8.29 2.27
CA HIS A 105 -14.81 7.19 1.30
C HIS A 105 -14.49 5.86 1.96
N THR A 106 -13.42 5.85 2.76
CA THR A 106 -13.11 4.84 3.78
C THR A 106 -12.82 5.54 5.10
#